data_AF-A0A937LNE1-F1
#
_entry.id   AF-A0A937LNE1-F1
#
_cell.length_a   1.000
_cell.length_b   1.000
_cell.length_c   1.000
_cell.angle_alpha   90.00
_cell.angle_beta   90.00
_cell.angle_gamma   90.00
#
_symmetry.space_group_name_H-M   'P 1'
#
loop_
_entity.id
_entity.type
_entity.pdbx_description
1 polymer ?
#
loop_
_entity_poly.entity_id
_entity_poly.type
_entity_poly.pdbx_seq_one_letter_code
_entity_poly.pdbx_strand_id
1 'polypeptide(L)'
;VIGGIVSVAGLDVEYLATLSEEQAAEYLLESPQFEYLKWISIVVGLLLFLPSLSVTVRRLQDMDYSFYWAIPYFLTSAVALIISFDPLAELAQRLGGAVNLVSIVYILVFLRKGSYGPNRFGDNPLEENPKDTY
;
A
#
# COMPACT_ATOMS: atom_id res chain seq x y z
N VAL A 1 -11.21 2.87 2.07
CA VAL A 1 -12.63 3.32 2.06
C VAL A 1 -13.59 2.19 2.45
N ILE A 2 -13.55 1.02 1.79
CA ILE A 2 -14.47 -0.09 2.13
C ILE A 2 -14.29 -0.63 3.57
N GLY A 3 -13.05 -0.79 4.05
CA GLY A 3 -12.80 -1.22 5.44
C GLY A 3 -13.24 -0.23 6.51
N GLY A 4 -13.19 1.07 6.23
CA GLY A 4 -13.57 2.12 7.20
C GLY A 4 -15.07 2.24 7.43
N ILE A 5 -15.91 1.82 6.47
CA ILE A 5 -17.36 1.79 6.64
C ILE A 5 -17.78 0.56 7.46
N VAL A 6 -17.09 -0.58 7.26
CA VAL A 6 -17.36 -1.82 8.01
C VAL A 6 -16.87 -1.74 9.45
N SER A 7 -15.79 -1.00 9.75
CA SER A 7 -15.28 -0.86 11.12
C SER A 7 -16.21 -0.06 12.04
N VAL A 8 -17.05 0.82 11.48
CA VAL A 8 -17.96 1.68 12.25
C VAL A 8 -19.36 1.06 12.36
N ALA A 9 -19.66 0.02 11.59
CA ALA A 9 -20.94 -0.65 11.60
C ALA A 9 -21.13 -1.43 12.92
N GLY A 10 -22.02 -0.92 13.78
CA GLY A 10 -22.34 -1.52 15.09
C GLY A 10 -21.63 -0.87 16.28
N LEU A 11 -20.97 0.27 16.09
CA LEU A 11 -20.47 1.09 17.19
C LEU A 11 -21.58 1.97 17.76
N ASP A 12 -21.52 2.21 19.06
CA ASP A 12 -22.38 3.20 19.71
C ASP A 12 -21.83 4.60 19.41
N VAL A 13 -22.40 5.22 18.38
CA VAL A 13 -22.01 6.56 17.90
C VAL A 13 -22.29 7.63 18.96
N GLU A 14 -23.31 7.44 19.79
CA GLU A 14 -23.67 8.39 20.85
C GLU A 14 -22.64 8.32 21.97
N TYR A 15 -22.21 7.12 22.37
CA TYR A 15 -21.11 6.94 23.30
C TYR A 15 -19.79 7.53 22.78
N LEU A 16 -19.45 7.24 21.52
CA LEU A 16 -18.25 7.79 20.86
C LEU A 16 -18.18 9.31 20.86
N ALA A 17 -19.32 10.00 20.69
CA ALA A 17 -19.39 11.45 20.69
C ALA A 17 -19.12 12.09 22.07
N THR A 18 -19.17 11.30 23.14
CA THR A 18 -18.88 11.75 24.52
C THR A 18 -17.42 11.60 24.93
N LEU A 19 -16.63 10.86 24.15
CA LEU A 19 -15.24 10.53 24.47
C LEU A 19 -14.26 11.61 23.98
N SER A 20 -13.09 11.69 24.62
CA SER A 20 -11.95 12.44 24.05
C SER A 20 -11.40 11.74 22.80
N GLU A 21 -10.60 12.44 21.98
CA GLU A 21 -10.03 11.86 20.74
C GLU A 21 -9.24 10.57 21.00
N GLU A 22 -8.46 10.54 22.08
CA GLU A 22 -7.64 9.39 22.46
C GLU A 22 -8.51 8.20 22.92
N GLN A 23 -9.50 8.46 23.77
CA GLN A 23 -10.44 7.44 24.25
C GLN A 23 -11.30 6.88 23.13
N ALA A 24 -11.71 7.73 22.18
CA ALA A 24 -12.44 7.30 21.00
C ALA A 24 -11.57 6.38 20.12
N ALA A 25 -10.28 6.71 19.94
CA ALA A 25 -9.36 5.86 19.18
C ALA A 25 -9.16 4.48 19.82
N GLU A 26 -8.97 4.43 21.14
CA GLU A 26 -8.85 3.16 21.87
C GLU A 26 -10.11 2.31 21.72
N TYR A 27 -11.30 2.90 21.94
CA TYR A 27 -12.57 2.19 21.78
C TYR A 27 -12.77 1.62 20.37
N LEU A 28 -12.33 2.35 19.34
CA LEU A 28 -12.38 1.87 17.95
C LEU A 28 -11.45 0.67 17.71
N LEU A 29 -10.24 0.71 18.26
CA LEU A 29 -9.24 -0.36 18.09
C LEU A 29 -9.61 -1.63 18.86
N GLU A 30 -10.29 -1.50 19.99
CA GLU A 30 -10.77 -2.64 20.80
C GLU A 30 -12.06 -3.26 20.26
N SER A 31 -12.69 -2.65 19.25
CA SER A 31 -13.93 -3.18 18.69
C SER A 31 -13.74 -4.54 17.97
N PRO A 32 -14.68 -5.49 18.13
CA PRO A 32 -14.60 -6.79 17.44
C PRO A 32 -14.53 -6.66 15.91
N GLN A 33 -15.23 -5.67 15.35
CA GLN A 33 -15.23 -5.38 13.92
C GLN A 33 -13.83 -5.02 13.43
N PHE A 34 -13.12 -4.17 14.17
CA PHE A 34 -11.75 -3.79 13.85
C PHE A 34 -10.82 -4.99 13.91
N GLU A 35 -10.99 -5.88 14.90
CA GLU A 35 -10.22 -7.11 15.00
C GLU A 35 -10.41 -8.02 13.77
N TYR A 36 -11.66 -8.26 13.34
CA TYR A 36 -11.92 -9.06 12.14
C TYR A 36 -11.33 -8.43 10.88
N LEU A 37 -11.48 -7.11 10.72
CA LEU A 37 -10.91 -6.39 9.57
C LEU A 37 -9.39 -6.46 9.54
N LYS A 38 -8.72 -6.36 10.68
CA LYS A 38 -7.28 -6.54 10.82
C LYS A 38 -6.86 -7.91 10.31
N TRP A 39 -7.48 -8.97 10.81
CA TRP A 39 -7.15 -10.35 10.39
C TRP A 39 -7.43 -10.62 8.91
N ILE A 40 -8.59 -10.19 8.41
CA ILE A 40 -8.93 -10.31 6.98
C ILE A 40 -7.89 -9.58 6.12
N SER A 41 -7.49 -8.37 6.52
CA SER A 41 -6.49 -7.58 5.79
C SER A 41 -5.13 -8.28 5.75
N ILE A 42 -4.71 -8.90 6.85
CA ILE A 42 -3.46 -9.69 6.91
C ILE A 42 -3.55 -10.89 5.97
N VAL A 43 -4.64 -11.65 6.02
CA VAL A 43 -4.83 -12.85 5.17
C VAL A 43 -4.86 -12.47 3.69
N VAL A 44 -5.65 -11.46 3.32
CA VAL A 44 -5.70 -10.95 1.94
C VAL A 44 -4.34 -10.42 1.51
N GLY A 45 -3.64 -9.69 2.37
CA GLY A 45 -2.30 -9.19 2.10
C GLY A 45 -1.30 -10.31 1.82
N LEU A 46 -1.33 -11.40 2.59
CA LEU A 46 -0.49 -12.57 2.38
C LEU A 46 -0.83 -13.32 1.08
N LEU A 47 -2.11 -13.53 0.80
CA LEU A 47 -2.57 -14.17 -0.44
C LEU A 47 -2.17 -13.36 -1.68
N LEU A 48 -2.27 -12.02 -1.59
CA LEU A 48 -1.93 -11.11 -2.67
C LEU A 48 -0.44 -10.72 -2.71
N PHE A 49 0.38 -11.18 -1.76
CA PHE A 49 1.80 -10.83 -1.71
C PHE A 49 2.56 -11.33 -2.94
N LEU A 50 2.41 -12.61 -3.28
CA LEU A 50 3.07 -13.20 -4.45
C LEU A 50 2.65 -12.54 -5.78
N PRO A 51 1.34 -12.37 -6.09
CA PRO A 51 0.96 -11.68 -7.32
C PRO A 51 1.39 -10.20 -7.31
N SER A 52 1.37 -9.52 -6.16
CA SER A 52 1.87 -8.15 -6.04
C SER A 52 3.37 -8.04 -6.35
N LEU A 53 4.18 -8.96 -5.82
CA LEU A 53 5.61 -9.05 -6.12
C LEU A 53 5.86 -9.28 -7.61
N SER A 54 5.13 -10.22 -8.21
CA SER A 54 5.24 -10.54 -9.63
C SER A 54 4.94 -9.32 -10.52
N VAL A 55 3.82 -8.63 -10.29
CA VAL A 55 3.43 -7.45 -11.08
C VAL A 55 4.38 -6.28 -10.85
N THR A 56 4.84 -6.06 -9.61
CA THR A 56 5.76 -4.97 -9.27
C THR A 56 7.11 -5.14 -9.99
N VAL A 57 7.67 -6.35 -9.96
CA VAL A 57 8.91 -6.66 -10.67
C VAL A 57 8.71 -6.49 -12.18
N ARG A 58 7.60 -7.00 -12.73
CA ARG A 58 7.30 -6.83 -14.16
C ARG A 58 7.17 -5.36 -14.55
N ARG A 59 6.49 -4.54 -13.74
CA ARG A 59 6.32 -3.10 -14.01
C ARG A 59 7.66 -2.37 -14.02
N LEU A 60 8.56 -2.70 -13.09
CA LEU A 60 9.91 -2.15 -13.06
C LEU A 60 10.71 -2.56 -14.31
N GLN A 61 10.59 -3.82 -14.74
CA GLN A 61 11.22 -4.31 -15.97
C GLN A 61 10.67 -3.61 -17.21
N ASP A 62 9.36 -3.37 -17.30
CA ASP A 62 8.74 -2.63 -18.40
C ASP A 62 9.28 -1.19 -18.55
N MET A 63 9.86 -0.62 -17.48
CA MET A 63 10.49 0.71 -17.45
C MET A 63 12.03 0.65 -17.53
N ASP A 64 12.61 -0.53 -17.82
CA ASP A 64 14.05 -0.79 -17.84
C ASP A 64 14.78 -0.55 -16.50
N TYR A 65 14.07 -0.66 -15.36
CA TYR A 65 14.67 -0.64 -14.03
C TYR A 65 15.07 -2.04 -13.55
N SER A 66 16.06 -2.11 -12.66
CA SER A 66 16.45 -3.36 -12.00
C SER A 66 15.42 -3.78 -10.94
N PHE A 67 15.30 -5.09 -10.70
CA PHE A 67 14.34 -5.63 -9.73
C PHE A 67 14.62 -5.18 -8.28
N TYR A 68 15.85 -4.75 -7.96
CA TYR A 68 16.20 -4.20 -6.64
C TYR A 68 15.36 -2.97 -6.27
N TRP A 69 14.83 -2.24 -7.26
CA TRP A 69 13.90 -1.15 -7.02
C TRP A 69 12.55 -1.60 -6.45
N ALA A 70 12.26 -2.89 -6.37
CA ALA A 70 11.10 -3.38 -5.63
C ALA A 70 11.31 -3.36 -4.11
N ILE A 71 12.57 -3.39 -3.64
CA ILE A 71 12.89 -3.55 -2.21
C ILE A 71 12.32 -2.41 -1.36
N PRO A 72 12.50 -1.11 -1.68
CA PRO A 72 11.95 -0.04 -0.85
C PRO A 72 10.41 -0.09 -0.75
N TYR A 73 9.74 -0.51 -1.83
CA TYR A 73 8.28 -0.67 -1.85
C TYR A 73 7.81 -1.79 -0.92
N PHE A 74 8.45 -2.97 -0.98
CA PHE A 74 8.08 -4.08 -0.11
C PHE A 74 8.53 -3.88 1.33
N LEU A 75 9.67 -3.21 1.55
CA LEU A 75 10.14 -2.84 2.88
C LEU A 75 9.16 -1.89 3.58
N THR A 76 8.69 -0.85 2.88
CA THR A 76 7.69 0.06 3.45
C THR A 76 6.35 -0.61 3.67
N SER A 77 5.96 -1.56 2.80
CA SER A 77 4.78 -2.40 3.02
C SER A 77 4.90 -3.28 4.27
N ALA A 78 6.09 -3.84 4.53
CA ALA A 78 6.36 -4.60 5.76
C ALA A 78 6.34 -3.70 7.01
N VAL A 79 6.88 -2.49 6.93
CA VAL A 79 6.80 -1.50 8.02
C VAL A 79 5.34 -1.11 8.28
N ALA A 80 4.52 -0.91 7.25
CA ALA A 80 3.09 -0.64 7.39
C ALA A 80 2.35 -1.79 8.11
N LEU A 81 2.73 -3.03 7.81
CA LEU A 81 2.19 -4.21 8.50
C LEU A 81 2.57 -4.22 9.98
N ILE A 82 3.81 -3.88 10.33
CA ILE A 82 4.25 -3.77 11.74
C ILE A 82 3.46 -2.67 12.46
N ILE A 83 3.32 -1.50 11.83
CA ILE A 83 2.52 -0.38 12.35
C ILE A 83 1.07 -0.79 12.63
N SER A 84 0.49 -1.70 11.83
CA SER A 84 -0.89 -2.14 12.02
C SER A 84 -1.14 -2.90 13.33
N PHE A 85 -0.10 -3.41 14.00
CA PHE A 85 -0.23 -4.10 15.29
C PHE A 85 -0.33 -3.13 16.46
N ASP A 86 0.29 -1.95 16.35
CA ASP A 86 0.23 -0.88 17.34
C ASP A 86 0.25 0.49 16.64
N PRO A 87 -0.92 0.94 16.14
CA PRO A 87 -1.01 2.16 15.36
C PRO A 87 -0.89 3.44 16.20
N LEU A 88 -1.06 3.34 17.54
CA LEU A 88 -0.99 4.50 18.44
C LEU A 88 0.43 4.79 18.92
N ALA A 89 1.37 3.85 18.76
CA ALA A 89 2.78 4.07 19.09
C ALA A 89 3.36 5.33 18.43
N GLU A 90 4.13 6.11 19.18
CA GLU A 90 4.77 7.34 18.69
C GLU A 90 5.63 7.08 17.44
N LEU A 91 6.37 5.96 17.43
CA LEU A 91 7.18 5.56 16.28
C LEU A 91 6.31 5.25 15.06
N ALA A 92 5.15 4.63 15.25
CA ALA A 92 4.21 4.31 14.19
C ALA A 92 3.65 5.57 13.52
N GLN A 93 3.25 6.57 14.31
CA GLN A 93 2.76 7.85 13.79
C GLN A 93 3.84 8.59 13.00
N ARG A 94 5.08 8.60 13.49
CA ARG A 94 6.24 9.23 12.82
C ARG A 94 6.59 8.54 11.50
N LEU A 95 6.63 7.21 11.49
CA LEU A 95 6.99 6.43 10.30
C LEU A 95 5.85 6.34 9.28
N GLY A 96 4.60 6.45 9.72
CA GLY A 96 3.42 6.38 8.84
C GLY A 96 3.45 7.41 7.71
N GLY A 97 3.92 8.64 8.00
CA GLY A 97 4.12 9.66 6.97
C GLY A 97 5.14 9.26 5.90
N ALA A 98 6.26 8.67 6.31
CA ALA A 98 7.31 8.21 5.39
C ALA A 98 6.82 7.02 4.53
N VAL A 99 6.09 6.08 5.12
CA VAL A 99 5.47 4.96 4.41
C VAL A 99 4.52 5.46 3.32
N ASN A 100 3.64 6.42 3.66
CA ASN A 100 2.71 7.02 2.70
C ASN A 100 3.45 7.76 1.57
N LEU A 101 4.50 8.50 1.89
CA LEU A 101 5.31 9.21 0.89
C LEU A 101 5.94 8.25 -0.11
N VAL A 102 6.56 7.15 0.36
CA VAL A 102 7.13 6.13 -0.53
C VAL A 102 6.05 5.51 -1.40
N SER A 103 4.89 5.16 -0.84
CA SER A 103 3.75 4.64 -1.61
C SER A 103 3.34 5.60 -2.74
N ILE A 104 3.19 6.89 -2.43
CA ILE A 104 2.86 7.93 -3.42
C ILE A 104 3.94 8.01 -4.51
N VAL A 105 5.23 8.00 -4.15
CA VAL A 105 6.33 8.01 -5.12
C VAL A 105 6.21 6.81 -6.06
N TYR A 106 6.02 5.60 -5.55
CA TYR A 106 5.87 4.41 -6.38
C TYR A 106 4.63 4.46 -7.27
N ILE A 107 3.50 4.98 -6.78
CA ILE A 107 2.30 5.21 -7.59
C ILE A 107 2.63 6.14 -8.76
N LEU A 108 3.26 7.28 -8.51
CA LEU A 108 3.66 8.23 -9.54
C LEU A 108 4.64 7.60 -10.54
N VAL A 109 5.57 6.78 -10.06
CA VAL A 109 6.51 6.05 -10.92
C VAL A 109 5.76 5.06 -11.82
N PHE A 110 4.81 4.28 -11.29
CA PHE A 110 4.08 3.25 -12.04
C PHE A 110 3.05 3.79 -13.01
N LEU A 111 2.55 5.02 -12.80
CA LEU A 111 1.70 5.74 -13.75
C LEU A 111 2.44 6.18 -15.01
N ARG A 112 3.77 6.24 -15.00
CA ARG A 112 4.56 6.53 -16.21
C ARG A 112 4.38 5.41 -17.23
N LYS A 113 4.45 5.73 -18.52
CA LYS A 113 4.47 4.71 -19.59
C LYS A 113 5.74 3.84 -19.49
N GLY A 114 5.66 2.61 -19.99
CA GLY A 114 6.85 1.76 -20.16
C GLY A 114 7.85 2.36 -21.16
N SER A 115 9.05 1.78 -21.23
CA SER A 115 10.05 2.17 -22.23
C SER A 115 9.58 1.82 -23.65
N TYR A 116 10.09 2.53 -24.67
CA TYR A 116 9.86 2.20 -26.07
C TYR A 116 10.97 1.27 -26.58
N GLY A 117 10.63 0.37 -27.51
CA GLY A 117 11.59 -0.55 -28.12
C GLY A 117 12.09 -1.65 -27.19
N PRO A 118 13.04 -2.49 -27.65
CA PRO A 118 13.56 -3.59 -26.84
C PRO A 118 14.31 -3.06 -25.61
N ASN A 119 14.07 -3.68 -24.45
CA ASN A 119 14.78 -3.39 -23.20
C ASN A 119 15.71 -4.55 -22.81
N ARG A 120 16.45 -4.42 -21.70
CA ARG A 120 17.38 -5.47 -21.24
C ARG A 120 16.72 -6.82 -20.89
N PHE A 121 15.38 -6.85 -20.81
CA PHE A 121 14.55 -7.98 -20.44
C PHE A 121 13.73 -8.56 -21.62
N GLY A 122 13.90 -8.01 -22.84
CA GLY A 122 13.25 -8.46 -24.06
C GLY A 122 12.47 -7.36 -24.79
N ASP A 123 11.71 -7.76 -25.80
CA ASP A 123 10.91 -6.83 -26.61
C ASP A 123 9.77 -6.22 -25.76
N ASN A 124 9.67 -4.89 -25.78
CA ASN A 124 8.60 -4.17 -25.08
C ASN A 124 7.36 -4.13 -25.97
N PRO A 125 6.14 -4.35 -25.44
CA PRO A 125 4.89 -4.27 -26.20
C PRO A 125 4.57 -2.90 -26.81
N LEU A 126 5.33 -1.84 -26.46
CA LEU A 126 5.15 -0.52 -27.05
C LEU A 126 5.92 -0.42 -28.39
N GLU A 127 5.16 -0.42 -29.48
CA GLU A 127 5.67 -0.23 -30.84
C GLU A 127 6.16 1.21 -31.04
N GLU A 128 7.48 1.34 -31.24
CA GLU A 128 8.26 2.50 -31.67
C GLU A 128 8.09 3.83 -30.90
N ASN A 129 9.17 4.58 -30.78
CA ASN A 129 9.12 5.89 -30.16
C ASN A 129 8.32 6.84 -31.09
N PRO A 130 7.33 7.61 -30.61
CA PRO A 130 6.61 8.57 -31.45
C PRO A 130 7.49 9.63 -32.13
N LYS A 131 8.78 9.72 -31.76
CA LYS A 131 9.79 10.52 -32.45
C LYS A 131 10.33 9.89 -33.75
N ASP A 132 10.14 8.60 -33.95
CA ASP A 132 10.69 7.84 -35.08
C ASP A 132 9.71 7.80 -36.28
N THR A 133 8.50 8.34 -36.13
CA THR A 133 7.43 8.39 -37.15
C THR A 133 7.38 9.67 -38.01
N TYR A 134 8.47 10.46 -38.10
CA TYR A 134 8.55 11.64 -38.98
C TYR A 134 9.82 11.64 -39.84
#